data_AF-A0A9X2LVS7-F1
#
_entry.id   AF-A0A9X2LVS7-F1
#
_cell.length_a   1.000
_cell.length_b   1.000
_cell.length_c   1.000
_cell.angle_alpha   90.00
_cell.angle_beta   90.00
_cell.angle_gamma   90.00
#
_symmetry.space_group_name_H-M   'P 1'
#
loop_
_entity.id
_entity.type
_entity.pdbx_description
1 polymer ?
#
loop_
_entity_poly.entity_id
_entity_poly.type
_entity_poly.pdbx_seq_one_letter_code
_entity_poly.pdbx_strand_id
1 'polypeptide(L)'
;MSAKTVHLNTTTDVVAYIAATTAQAIANKGVDEHDLETVMHRMTSDRVLSQIRAAYLRRAQAGQHRPTAITKIGVGLITEYRTHYGI
;
A
#
# COMPACT_ATOMS: atom_id res chain seq x y z
N MET A 1 -22.39 -9.09 -5.98
CA MET A 1 -21.73 -7.92 -5.37
C MET A 1 -21.22 -7.03 -6.50
N SER A 2 -21.71 -5.79 -6.61
CA SER A 2 -21.20 -4.87 -7.63
C SER A 2 -19.77 -4.47 -7.27
N ALA A 3 -18.81 -4.69 -8.17
CA ALA A 3 -17.45 -4.24 -7.95
C ALA A 3 -17.46 -2.71 -7.90
N LYS A 4 -17.16 -2.13 -6.74
CA LYS A 4 -17.07 -0.68 -6.58
C LYS A 4 -15.82 -0.22 -7.35
N THR A 5 -16.01 0.41 -8.50
CA THR A 5 -14.91 0.96 -9.28
C THR A 5 -14.32 2.15 -8.53
N VAL A 6 -13.05 2.06 -8.15
CA VAL A 6 -12.30 3.15 -7.54
C VAL A 6 -11.53 3.88 -8.64
N HIS A 7 -11.80 5.17 -8.81
CA HIS A 7 -11.07 6.02 -9.74
C HIS A 7 -9.90 6.69 -9.01
N LEU A 8 -8.67 6.42 -9.46
CA LEU A 8 -7.45 7.01 -8.93
C LEU A 8 -6.96 8.07 -9.91
N ASN A 9 -7.28 9.33 -9.66
CA ASN A 9 -7.00 10.40 -10.62
C ASN A 9 -5.67 11.09 -10.32
N THR A 10 -5.33 11.18 -9.05
CA THR A 10 -4.12 11.86 -8.58
C THR A 10 -3.07 10.88 -8.07
N THR A 11 -1.83 11.34 -7.94
CA THR A 11 -0.78 10.59 -7.23
C THR A 11 -1.16 10.37 -5.76
N THR A 12 -1.83 11.33 -5.13
CA THR A 12 -2.30 11.21 -3.75
C THR A 12 -3.32 10.08 -3.60
N ASP A 13 -4.26 9.96 -4.53
CA ASP A 13 -5.25 8.86 -4.53
C ASP A 13 -4.54 7.51 -4.61
N VAL A 14 -3.54 7.39 -5.49
CA VAL A 14 -2.76 6.16 -5.64
C VAL A 14 -2.01 5.81 -4.36
N VAL A 15 -1.37 6.80 -3.73
CA VAL A 15 -0.62 6.61 -2.48
C VAL A 15 -1.56 6.14 -1.36
N ALA A 16 -2.70 6.82 -1.18
CA ALA A 16 -3.69 6.46 -0.17
C ALA A 16 -4.28 5.06 -0.43
N TYR A 17 -4.57 4.74 -1.69
CA TYR A 17 -5.07 3.43 -2.08
C TYR A 17 -4.07 2.30 -1.78
N ILE A 18 -2.79 2.49 -2.10
CA ILE A 18 -1.74 1.50 -1.80
C ILE A 18 -1.62 1.30 -0.29
N ALA A 19 -1.57 2.38 0.49
CA ALA A 19 -1.47 2.30 1.95
C ALA A 19 -2.67 1.54 2.56
N ALA A 20 -3.90 1.90 2.17
CA ALA A 20 -5.12 1.29 2.69
C ALA A 20 -5.25 -0.18 2.31
N THR A 21 -5.02 -0.52 1.04
CA THR A 21 -5.13 -1.93 0.59
C THR A 21 -4.04 -2.82 1.16
N THR A 22 -2.84 -2.28 1.37
CA THR A 22 -1.75 -2.97 2.06
C THR A 22 -2.09 -3.23 3.52
N ALA A 23 -2.60 -2.21 4.23
CA ALA A 23 -3.00 -2.35 5.62
C ALA A 23 -4.09 -3.41 5.78
N GLN A 24 -5.12 -3.37 4.94
CA GLN A 24 -6.18 -4.36 4.94
C GLN A 24 -5.66 -5.78 4.68
N ALA A 25 -4.74 -5.95 3.73
CA ALA A 25 -4.16 -7.25 3.41
C ALA A 25 -3.33 -7.83 4.56
N ILE A 26 -2.62 -6.97 5.31
CA ILE A 26 -1.86 -7.37 6.50
C ILE A 26 -2.81 -7.71 7.64
N ALA A 27 -3.78 -6.86 7.95
CA ALA A 27 -4.72 -7.06 9.05
C ALA A 27 -5.59 -8.31 8.86
N ASN A 28 -5.97 -8.62 7.61
CA ASN A 28 -6.76 -9.81 7.29
C ASN A 28 -6.03 -11.13 7.57
N LYS A 29 -4.70 -11.12 7.80
CA LYS A 29 -3.99 -12.34 8.23
C LYS A 29 -4.31 -12.72 9.69
N GLY A 30 -4.91 -11.83 10.48
CA GLY A 30 -5.39 -12.14 11.83
C GLY A 30 -4.29 -12.47 12.83
N VAL A 31 -3.11 -11.84 12.71
CA VAL A 31 -2.05 -11.98 13.71
C VAL A 31 -2.29 -10.97 14.83
N ASP A 32 -2.14 -11.41 16.09
CA ASP A 32 -2.24 -10.55 17.26
C ASP A 32 -1.29 -9.35 17.14
N GLU A 33 -1.71 -8.18 17.65
CA GLU A 33 -0.99 -6.89 17.56
C GLU A 33 -0.85 -6.29 16.15
N HIS A 34 -1.52 -6.88 15.14
CA HIS A 34 -1.54 -6.40 13.77
C HIS A 34 -2.97 -6.20 13.24
N ASP A 35 -3.85 -5.68 14.09
CA ASP A 35 -5.17 -5.23 13.67
C ASP A 35 -5.11 -4.07 12.66
N LEU A 36 -6.26 -3.79 12.05
CA LEU A 36 -6.36 -2.77 11.01
C LEU A 36 -5.93 -1.39 11.51
N GLU A 37 -6.28 -1.02 12.74
CA GLU A 37 -5.95 0.29 13.31
C GLU A 37 -4.43 0.45 13.47
N THR A 38 -3.79 -0.54 14.10
CA THR A 38 -2.34 -0.57 14.34
C THR A 38 -1.56 -0.53 13.03
N VAL A 39 -1.96 -1.34 12.06
CA VAL A 39 -1.31 -1.38 10.75
C VAL A 39 -1.55 -0.09 9.98
N MET A 40 -2.77 0.46 10.00
CA MET A 40 -3.09 1.72 9.34
C MET A 40 -2.26 2.86 9.91
N HIS A 41 -2.11 2.97 11.24
CA HIS A 41 -1.28 3.99 11.86
C HIS A 41 0.15 4.02 11.29
N ARG A 42 0.74 2.85 11.04
CA ARG A 42 2.06 2.71 10.40
C ARG A 42 2.01 3.09 8.91
N MET A 43 1.02 2.56 8.18
CA MET A 43 0.88 2.77 6.74
C MET A 43 0.59 4.22 6.35
N THR A 44 -0.03 4.99 7.26
CA THR A 44 -0.31 6.42 7.08
C THR A 44 0.77 7.33 7.66
N SER A 45 1.88 6.79 8.17
CA SER A 45 3.00 7.62 8.61
C SER A 45 3.61 8.40 7.43
N ASP A 46 4.05 9.63 7.66
CA ASP A 46 4.64 10.48 6.62
C ASP A 46 5.81 9.81 5.90
N ARG A 47 6.60 9.03 6.64
CA ARG A 47 7.69 8.23 6.10
C ARG A 47 7.19 7.22 5.08
N VAL A 48 6.21 6.38 5.44
CA VAL A 48 5.67 5.34 4.55
C VAL A 48 4.96 5.98 3.35
N LEU A 49 4.13 7.00 3.57
CA LEU A 49 3.46 7.70 2.47
C LEU A 49 4.46 8.33 1.48
N SER A 50 5.55 8.90 1.99
CA SER A 50 6.63 9.45 1.16
C SER A 50 7.36 8.35 0.37
N GLN A 51 7.61 7.20 0.98
CA GLN A 51 8.22 6.04 0.30
C GLN A 51 7.31 5.51 -0.82
N ILE A 52 6.00 5.36 -0.55
CA ILE A 52 5.02 4.94 -1.56
C ILE A 52 5.00 5.92 -2.73
N ARG A 53 4.94 7.23 -2.43
CA ARG A 53 4.94 8.28 -3.46
C ARG A 53 6.21 8.20 -4.31
N ALA A 54 7.38 8.14 -3.69
CA ALA A 54 8.65 8.07 -4.41
C ALA A 54 8.75 6.80 -5.27
N ALA A 55 8.33 5.64 -4.75
CA ALA A 55 8.32 4.39 -5.49
C ALA A 55 7.37 4.44 -6.69
N TYR A 56 6.19 5.02 -6.53
CA TYR A 56 5.22 5.18 -7.61
C TYR A 56 5.73 6.12 -8.71
N LEU A 57 6.26 7.29 -8.33
CA LEU A 57 6.80 8.25 -9.29
C LEU A 57 7.96 7.67 -10.10
N ARG A 58 8.90 6.95 -9.46
CA ARG A 58 10.00 6.27 -10.17
C ARG A 58 9.48 5.27 -11.22
N ARG A 59 8.46 4.48 -10.86
CA ARG A 59 7.86 3.51 -11.79
C ARG A 59 7.09 4.18 -12.92
N ALA A 60 6.38 5.27 -12.63
CA ALA A 60 5.68 6.06 -13.64
C ALA A 60 6.65 6.70 -14.64
N GLN A 61 7.77 7.26 -14.15
CA GLN A 61 8.84 7.81 -15.00
C GLN A 61 9.49 6.72 -15.87
N ALA A 62 9.59 5.50 -15.37
CA ALA A 62 10.05 4.34 -16.13
C ALA A 62 9.01 3.80 -17.15
N GLY A 63 7.87 4.48 -17.34
CA GLY A 63 6.83 4.09 -18.29
C GLY A 63 6.03 2.86 -17.85
N GLN A 64 6.11 2.45 -16.58
CA GLN A 64 5.42 1.27 -16.10
C GLN A 64 3.90 1.47 -16.10
N HIS A 65 3.16 0.47 -16.59
CA HIS A 65 1.70 0.46 -16.51
C HIS A 65 1.22 0.61 -15.05
N ARG A 66 0.31 1.57 -14.83
CA ARG A 66 -0.11 2.04 -13.49
C ARG A 66 -0.62 0.91 -12.58
N PRO A 67 -1.58 0.06 -12.98
CA PRO A 67 -2.00 -1.11 -12.18
C PRO A 67 -0.84 -2.00 -11.75
N THR A 68 0.11 -2.28 -12.66
CA THR A 68 1.29 -3.10 -12.35
C THR A 68 2.21 -2.41 -11.34
N ALA A 69 2.35 -1.09 -11.40
CA ALA A 69 3.13 -0.32 -10.43
C ALA A 69 2.50 -0.38 -9.04
N ILE A 70 1.17 -0.18 -8.95
CA ILE A 70 0.40 -0.26 -7.71
C ILE A 70 0.59 -1.63 -7.05
N THR A 71 0.36 -2.72 -7.79
CA THR A 71 0.50 -4.09 -7.27
C THR A 71 1.93 -4.37 -6.77
N LYS A 72 2.96 -4.00 -7.54
CA LYS A 72 4.36 -4.24 -7.13
C LYS A 72 4.74 -3.47 -5.87
N ILE A 73 4.24 -2.25 -5.69
CA ILE A 73 4.52 -1.47 -4.47
C ILE A 73 3.81 -2.10 -3.28
N GLY A 74 2.52 -2.43 -3.42
CA GLY A 74 1.76 -3.08 -2.33
C GLY A 74 2.39 -4.40 -1.88
N VAL A 75 2.75 -5.28 -2.83
CA VAL A 75 3.45 -6.54 -2.51
C VAL A 75 4.77 -6.28 -1.79
N GLY A 76 5.55 -5.30 -2.25
CA GLY A 76 6.81 -4.93 -1.61
C GLY A 76 6.63 -4.48 -0.16
N LEU A 77 5.63 -3.63 0.11
CA LEU A 77 5.32 -3.17 1.48
C LEU A 77 4.88 -4.32 2.38
N ILE A 78 4.05 -5.24 1.87
CA ILE A 78 3.64 -6.43 2.62
C ILE A 78 4.87 -7.26 2.98
N THR A 79 5.76 -7.52 2.03
CA THR A 79 6.99 -8.28 2.27
C THR A 79 7.91 -7.58 3.28
N GLU A 80 8.09 -6.27 3.16
CA GLU A 80 8.91 -5.48 4.09
C GLU A 80 8.31 -5.53 5.51
N TYR A 81 7.01 -5.33 5.62
CA TYR A 81 6.29 -5.43 6.90
C TYR A 81 6.46 -6.82 7.53
N ARG A 82 6.25 -7.89 6.75
CA ARG A 82 6.43 -9.27 7.21
C ARG A 82 7.85 -9.54 7.70
N THR A 83 8.84 -9.04 6.97
CA THR A 83 10.26 -9.17 7.35
C THR A 83 10.56 -8.48 8.68
N HIS A 84 9.95 -7.31 8.93
CA HIS A 84 10.25 -6.51 10.11
C HIS A 84 9.46 -6.94 11.36
N TYR A 85 8.21 -7.41 11.18
CA TYR A 85 7.30 -7.74 12.29
C TYR A 85 7.02 -9.24 12.45
N GLY A 86 7.53 -10.10 11.56
CA GLY A 86 7.51 -11.56 11.74
C GLY A 86 6.16 -12.25 11.44
N ILE A 87 5.44 -11.79 10.41
CA ILE A 87 4.11 -12.33 10.01
C ILE A 87 4.04 -12.97 8.62
#